data_AF-A0A7C4UFZ9-F1
#
_entry.id   AF-A0A7C4UFZ9-F1
#
_cell.length_a   1.000
_cell.length_b   1.000
_cell.length_c   1.000
_cell.angle_alpha   90.00
_cell.angle_beta   90.00
_cell.angle_gamma   90.00
#
_symmetry.space_group_name_H-M   'P 1'
#
loop_
_entity.id
_entity.type
_entity.pdbx_description
1 polymer ?
#
loop_
_entity_poly.entity_id
_entity_poly.type
_entity_poly.pdbx_seq_one_letter_code
_entity_poly.pdbx_strand_id
1 'polypeptide(L)'
;MVANLPPDYHTKEAELKNAKTPEEKIAILLEMMAIMPKHKGTEKLQKEIKSKIAKLRREAAEKKIISRGSTVPTIEREGSGQVIIAGPPNSGKSTLLAAMTKAKPEIADYPFTTKVPQPGMFQYQDIQIQLVDTPALATGVAENWLGDIMRKSDLIMIL
;
A
#
# COMPACT_ATOMS: atom_id res chain seq x y z
N MET A 1 -19.97 16.28 23.88
CA MET A 1 -21.22 15.50 24.02
C MET A 1 -20.87 14.05 23.80
N VAL A 2 -21.33 13.15 24.66
CA VAL A 2 -21.29 11.70 24.39
C VAL A 2 -22.29 11.43 23.27
N ALA A 3 -21.80 10.93 22.14
CA ALA A 3 -22.66 10.53 21.04
C ALA A 3 -23.49 9.31 21.48
N ASN A 4 -24.80 9.33 21.24
CA ASN A 4 -25.64 8.17 21.45
C ASN A 4 -25.32 7.15 20.35
N LEU A 5 -24.66 6.06 20.71
CA LEU A 5 -24.23 5.01 19.79
C LEU A 5 -25.28 3.87 19.82
N PRO A 6 -25.61 3.25 18.67
CA PRO A 6 -26.54 2.13 18.64
C PRO A 6 -26.05 0.95 19.51
N PRO A 7 -26.96 0.13 20.09
CA PRO A 7 -26.58 -1.06 20.85
C PRO A 7 -25.64 -2.01 20.08
N ASP A 8 -25.86 -2.12 18.77
CA ASP A 8 -25.03 -2.93 17.85
C ASP A 8 -23.58 -2.42 17.72
N TYR A 9 -23.32 -1.15 18.06
CA TYR A 9 -21.96 -0.62 18.11
C TYR A 9 -21.19 -1.21 19.30
N HIS A 10 -21.85 -1.35 20.46
CA HIS A 10 -21.22 -1.86 21.67
C HIS A 10 -20.93 -3.37 21.58
N THR A 11 -21.78 -4.12 20.88
CA THR A 11 -21.51 -5.55 20.60
C THR A 11 -20.28 -5.70 19.71
N LYS A 12 -20.17 -4.89 18.65
CA LYS A 12 -18.99 -4.86 17.76
C LYS A 12 -17.73 -4.39 18.46
N GLU A 13 -17.83 -3.45 19.40
CA GLU A 13 -16.69 -3.03 20.23
C GLU A 13 -16.18 -4.17 21.13
N ALA A 14 -17.07 -5.03 21.64
CA ALA A 14 -16.67 -6.23 22.37
C ALA A 14 -16.03 -7.27 21.44
N GLU A 15 -16.56 -7.47 20.23
CA GLU A 15 -15.94 -8.34 19.22
C GLU A 15 -14.53 -7.86 18.85
N LEU A 16 -14.32 -6.55 18.70
CA LEU A 16 -13.01 -5.98 18.39
C LEU A 16 -11.94 -6.31 19.44
N LYS A 17 -12.32 -6.40 20.72
CA LYS A 17 -11.40 -6.77 21.81
C LYS A 17 -10.96 -8.23 21.73
N ASN A 18 -11.83 -9.10 21.20
CA ASN A 18 -11.59 -10.54 21.09
C ASN A 18 -10.91 -10.94 19.78
N ALA A 19 -10.95 -10.08 18.76
CA ALA A 19 -10.31 -10.31 17.47
C ALA A 19 -8.79 -10.47 17.59
N LYS A 20 -8.26 -11.52 16.96
CA LYS A 20 -6.83 -11.90 17.09
C LYS A 20 -6.02 -11.45 15.89
N THR A 21 -6.63 -11.45 14.70
CA THR A 21 -5.92 -11.09 13.47
C THR A 21 -6.13 -9.61 13.08
N PRO A 22 -5.14 -8.96 12.44
CA PRO A 22 -5.33 -7.63 11.87
C PRO A 22 -6.52 -7.55 10.91
N GLU A 23 -6.76 -8.60 10.13
CA GLU A 23 -7.84 -8.70 9.15
C GLU A 23 -9.22 -8.70 9.83
N GLU A 24 -9.41 -9.50 10.88
CA GLU A 24 -10.63 -9.49 11.71
C GLU A 24 -10.88 -8.12 12.31
N LYS A 25 -9.83 -7.49 12.87
CA LYS A 25 -9.95 -6.15 13.46
C LYS A 25 -10.35 -5.10 12.43
N ILE A 26 -9.84 -5.18 11.20
CA ILE A 26 -10.23 -4.28 10.11
C ILE A 26 -11.69 -4.47 9.73
N ALA A 27 -12.16 -5.72 9.60
CA ALA A 27 -13.55 -6.03 9.25
C ALA A 27 -14.51 -5.45 10.29
N ILE A 28 -14.25 -5.69 11.58
CA ILE A 28 -15.09 -5.19 12.67
C ILE A 28 -15.09 -3.65 12.72
N LEU A 29 -13.95 -3.00 12.52
CA LEU A 29 -13.87 -1.54 12.48
C LEU A 29 -14.67 -0.93 11.30
N LEU A 30 -14.74 -1.62 10.16
CA LEU A 30 -15.56 -1.20 9.02
C LEU A 30 -17.05 -1.35 9.32
N GLU A 31 -17.46 -2.43 9.97
CA GLU A 31 -18.85 -2.62 10.43
C GLU A 31 -19.25 -1.57 11.46
N MET A 32 -18.38 -1.29 12.44
CA MET A 32 -18.59 -0.21 13.42
C MET A 32 -18.78 1.15 12.74
N MET A 33 -18.03 1.42 11.67
CA MET A 33 -18.15 2.67 10.89
C MET A 33 -19.44 2.73 10.04
N ALA A 34 -20.02 1.57 9.68
CA ALA A 34 -21.27 1.48 8.94
C ALA A 34 -22.49 1.72 9.85
N ILE A 35 -22.45 1.20 11.08
CA ILE A 35 -23.52 1.31 12.08
C ILE A 35 -23.55 2.70 12.73
N MET A 36 -22.40 3.37 12.84
CA MET A 36 -22.28 4.64 13.55
C MET A 36 -23.00 5.81 12.83
N PRO A 37 -23.72 6.68 13.58
CA PRO A 37 -24.31 7.89 13.03
C PRO A 37 -23.25 8.82 12.43
N LYS A 38 -23.46 9.34 11.22
CA LYS A 38 -22.51 10.21 10.50
C LYS A 38 -22.90 11.69 10.65
N HIS A 39 -22.75 12.23 11.85
CA HIS A 39 -23.05 13.62 12.15
C HIS A 39 -21.96 14.24 13.03
N LYS A 40 -22.00 15.56 13.24
CA LYS A 40 -20.97 16.33 13.97
C LYS A 40 -20.58 15.74 15.34
N GLY A 41 -21.53 15.10 16.04
CA GLY A 41 -21.28 14.43 17.33
C GLY A 41 -20.33 13.22 17.30
N THR A 42 -20.06 12.61 16.15
CA THR A 42 -19.22 11.39 16.02
C THR A 42 -17.95 11.61 15.20
N GLU A 43 -17.68 12.84 14.73
CA GLU A 43 -16.53 13.14 13.86
C GLU A 43 -15.18 12.69 14.43
N LYS A 44 -14.97 12.94 15.73
CA LYS A 44 -13.74 12.52 16.41
C LYS A 44 -13.57 11.00 16.38
N LEU A 45 -14.65 10.27 16.66
CA LEU A 45 -14.66 8.81 16.70
C LEU A 45 -14.46 8.21 15.29
N GLN A 46 -15.06 8.82 14.26
CA GLN A 46 -14.81 8.44 12.87
C GLN A 46 -13.34 8.60 12.49
N LYS A 47 -12.70 9.70 12.91
CA LYS A 47 -11.26 9.94 12.66
C LYS A 47 -10.40 8.88 13.36
N GLU A 48 -10.72 8.53 14.60
CA GLU A 48 -10.03 7.48 15.35
C GLU A 48 -10.16 6.10 14.68
N ILE A 49 -11.37 5.71 14.24
CA ILE A 49 -11.61 4.45 13.54
C ILE A 49 -10.82 4.40 12.24
N LYS A 50 -10.89 5.46 11.41
CA LYS A 50 -10.12 5.54 10.15
C LYS A 50 -8.62 5.41 10.39
N SER A 51 -8.09 6.08 11.42
CA SER A 51 -6.68 5.99 11.78
C SER A 51 -6.29 4.58 12.24
N LYS A 52 -7.15 3.89 13.00
CA LYS A 52 -6.93 2.49 13.43
C LYS A 52 -6.93 1.54 12.23
N ILE A 53 -7.87 1.71 11.29
CA ILE A 53 -7.93 0.91 10.05
C ILE A 53 -6.65 1.10 9.24
N ALA A 54 -6.18 2.34 9.06
CA ALA A 54 -4.95 2.61 8.33
C ALA A 54 -3.73 1.95 8.98
N LYS A 55 -3.61 2.03 10.31
CA LYS A 55 -2.53 1.38 11.07
C LYS A 55 -2.57 -0.14 10.95
N LEU A 56 -3.74 -0.76 11.15
CA LEU A 56 -3.89 -2.22 11.07
C LEU A 56 -3.64 -2.75 9.66
N ARG A 57 -4.05 -2.00 8.62
CA ARG A 57 -3.73 -2.34 7.23
C ARG A 57 -2.22 -2.32 6.96
N ARG A 58 -1.49 -1.36 7.54
CA ARG A 58 -0.03 -1.31 7.47
C ARG A 58 0.60 -2.51 8.18
N GLU A 59 0.19 -2.82 9.40
CA GLU A 59 0.70 -3.97 10.16
C GLU A 59 0.43 -5.31 9.46
N ALA A 60 -0.75 -5.46 8.83
CA ALA A 60 -1.10 -6.64 8.03
C ALA A 60 -0.21 -6.78 6.78
N ALA A 61 0.09 -5.66 6.10
CA ALA A 61 1.01 -5.65 4.97
C ALA A 61 2.43 -6.04 5.40
N GLU A 62 2.95 -5.44 6.48
CA GLU A 62 4.27 -5.76 7.04
C GLU A 62 4.40 -7.24 7.44
N LYS A 63 3.39 -7.82 8.12
CA LYS A 63 3.41 -9.24 8.51
C LYS A 63 3.33 -10.20 7.33
N LYS A 64 2.54 -9.89 6.30
CA LYS A 64 2.38 -10.74 5.11
C LYS A 64 3.65 -10.78 4.24
N ILE A 65 4.44 -9.70 4.28
CA ILE A 65 5.77 -9.60 3.68
C ILE A 65 6.76 -10.50 4.45
N ILE A 66 6.78 -10.41 5.79
CA ILE A 66 7.67 -11.22 6.65
C ILE A 66 7.33 -12.72 6.59
N SER A 67 6.04 -13.08 6.56
CA SER A 67 5.60 -14.48 6.60
C SER A 67 5.78 -15.26 5.30
N ARG A 68 5.99 -14.58 4.16
CA ARG A 68 6.21 -15.24 2.86
C ARG A 68 7.64 -15.73 2.65
N GLY A 69 8.53 -15.54 3.62
CA GLY A 69 9.94 -15.80 3.44
C GLY A 69 10.55 -14.84 2.44
N SER A 70 11.83 -14.57 2.62
CA SER A 70 12.71 -13.82 1.73
C SER A 70 12.76 -14.43 0.31
N THR A 71 11.68 -14.34 -0.46
CA THR A 71 11.81 -14.38 -1.92
C THR A 71 12.07 -12.95 -2.32
N VAL A 72 13.35 -12.56 -2.33
CA VAL A 72 13.78 -11.31 -2.95
C VAL A 72 13.14 -11.29 -4.34
N PRO A 73 12.28 -10.33 -4.67
CA PRO A 73 11.69 -10.27 -6.00
C PRO A 73 12.82 -10.01 -6.99
N THR A 74 13.21 -11.05 -7.73
CA THR A 74 14.21 -10.94 -8.79
C THR A 74 13.51 -10.38 -10.02
N ILE A 75 13.94 -9.20 -10.46
CA ILE A 75 13.51 -8.61 -11.73
C ILE A 75 14.59 -8.95 -12.74
N GLU A 76 14.22 -9.71 -13.77
CA GLU A 76 15.09 -9.94 -14.91
C GLU A 76 15.22 -8.63 -15.70
N ARG A 77 16.45 -8.25 -16.03
CA ARG A 77 16.70 -7.05 -16.82
C ARG A 77 16.33 -7.34 -18.27
N GLU A 78 15.60 -6.41 -18.86
CA GLU A 78 15.20 -6.46 -20.26
C GLU A 78 15.53 -5.15 -20.95
N GLY A 79 15.71 -5.20 -22.28
CA GLY A 79 16.00 -4.03 -23.10
C GLY A 79 17.43 -3.49 -22.95
N SER A 80 17.61 -2.24 -23.35
CA SER A 80 18.90 -1.53 -23.37
C SER A 80 19.21 -0.76 -22.09
N GLY A 81 18.24 -0.65 -21.19
CA GLY A 81 18.42 0.03 -19.90
C GLY A 81 17.23 -0.18 -18.96
N GLN A 82 17.49 -0.05 -17.66
CA GLN A 82 16.51 -0.22 -16.59
C GLN A 82 16.43 1.04 -15.73
N VAL A 83 15.20 1.55 -15.57
CA VAL A 83 14.89 2.72 -14.75
C VAL A 83 13.99 2.31 -13.58
N ILE A 84 14.40 2.66 -12.36
CA ILE A 84 13.61 2.44 -11.15
C ILE A 84 12.82 3.70 -10.81
N ILE A 85 11.49 3.56 -10.64
CA ILE A 85 10.61 4.64 -10.20
C ILE A 85 10.42 4.51 -8.69
N ALA A 86 10.88 5.51 -7.94
CA ALA A 86 10.90 5.53 -6.48
C ALA A 86 10.21 6.79 -5.93
N GLY A 87 9.64 6.72 -4.73
CA GLY A 87 8.90 7.84 -4.15
C GLY A 87 7.97 7.44 -3.02
N PRO A 88 7.40 8.42 -2.28
CA PRO A 88 6.49 8.15 -1.17
C PRO A 88 5.18 7.52 -1.68
N PRO A 89 4.31 7.05 -0.75
CA PRO A 89 2.99 6.57 -1.14
C PRO A 89 2.20 7.65 -1.88
N ASN A 90 1.37 7.24 -2.84
CA ASN A 90 0.49 8.12 -3.61
C ASN A 90 1.20 9.24 -4.43
N SER A 91 2.51 9.12 -4.73
CA SER A 91 3.23 10.06 -5.61
C SER A 91 2.99 9.85 -7.12
N GLY A 92 2.09 8.94 -7.49
CA GLY A 92 1.75 8.70 -8.90
C GLY A 92 2.69 7.75 -9.67
N LYS A 93 3.59 7.03 -8.99
CA LYS A 93 4.52 6.06 -9.61
C LYS A 93 3.84 5.03 -10.52
N SER A 94 2.83 4.34 -10.00
CA SER A 94 2.09 3.33 -10.76
C SER A 94 1.30 3.94 -11.92
N THR A 95 0.79 5.16 -11.74
CA THR A 95 0.14 5.93 -12.82
C THR A 95 1.14 6.27 -13.93
N LEU A 96 2.37 6.68 -13.59
CA LEU A 96 3.41 6.95 -14.56
C LEU A 96 3.80 5.67 -15.34
N LEU A 97 3.98 4.55 -14.64
CA LEU A 97 4.25 3.27 -15.30
C LEU A 97 3.14 2.90 -16.29
N ALA A 98 1.87 3.02 -15.89
CA ALA A 98 0.73 2.73 -16.75
C ALA A 98 0.61 3.69 -17.95
N ALA A 99 1.02 4.94 -17.79
CA ALA A 99 0.98 5.94 -18.86
C ALA A 99 2.11 5.74 -19.88
N MET A 100 3.29 5.32 -19.44
CA MET A 100 4.47 5.16 -20.30
C MET A 100 4.60 3.76 -20.90
N THR A 101 3.93 2.76 -20.34
CA THR A 101 4.09 1.36 -20.74
C THR A 101 2.73 0.69 -20.97
N LYS A 102 2.74 -0.52 -21.51
CA LYS A 102 1.53 -1.36 -21.59
C LYS A 102 1.25 -2.14 -20.27
N ALA A 103 2.02 -1.88 -19.21
CA ALA A 103 1.80 -2.52 -17.93
C ALA A 103 0.45 -2.10 -17.33
N LYS A 104 -0.17 -3.01 -16.58
CA LYS A 104 -1.44 -2.78 -15.88
C LYS A 104 -1.19 -2.89 -14.36
N PRO A 105 -0.59 -1.87 -13.74
CA PRO A 105 -0.40 -1.88 -12.29
C PRO A 105 -1.73 -1.70 -11.55
N GLU A 106 -1.80 -2.25 -10.34
CA GLU A 106 -2.92 -1.99 -9.43
C GLU A 106 -2.78 -0.55 -8.89
N ILE A 107 -3.65 0.35 -9.34
CA ILE A 107 -3.68 1.75 -8.91
C ILE A 107 -4.87 1.94 -7.99
N ALA A 108 -4.63 2.39 -6.75
CA ALA A 108 -5.70 2.75 -5.82
C ALA A 108 -5.26 3.89 -4.89
N ASP A 109 -6.21 4.62 -4.31
CA ASP A 109 -5.95 5.81 -3.50
C ASP A 109 -5.40 5.51 -2.09
N TYR A 110 -5.23 4.24 -1.73
CA TYR A 110 -4.66 3.82 -0.46
C TYR A 110 -3.16 3.50 -0.59
N PRO A 111 -2.34 3.83 0.43
CA PRO A 111 -0.91 3.49 0.43
C PRO A 111 -0.61 1.99 0.23
N PHE A 112 0.57 1.69 -0.31
CA PHE A 112 1.12 0.32 -0.46
C PHE A 112 0.38 -0.60 -1.46
N THR A 113 -0.19 -0.03 -2.52
CA THR A 113 -0.75 -0.79 -3.65
C THR A 113 0.31 -1.65 -4.34
N THR A 114 1.49 -1.08 -4.61
CA THR A 114 2.65 -1.80 -5.16
C THR A 114 3.33 -2.63 -4.07
N LYS A 115 3.04 -3.95 -4.04
CA LYS A 115 3.58 -4.92 -3.06
C LYS A 115 4.81 -5.69 -3.57
N VAL A 116 5.01 -5.67 -4.89
CA VAL A 116 6.11 -6.33 -5.61
C VAL A 116 6.52 -5.35 -6.72
N PRO A 117 7.80 -5.22 -7.05
CA PRO A 117 8.21 -4.42 -8.19
C PRO A 117 7.52 -4.84 -9.47
N GLN A 118 7.05 -3.87 -10.24
CA GLN A 118 6.32 -4.14 -11.46
C GLN A 118 7.09 -3.59 -12.66
N PRO A 119 7.71 -4.45 -13.49
CA PRO A 119 8.35 -4.02 -14.72
C PRO A 119 7.32 -3.70 -15.81
N GLY A 120 7.66 -2.76 -16.67
CA GLY A 120 6.94 -2.41 -17.88
C GLY A 120 7.90 -1.89 -18.94
N MET A 121 7.68 -2.28 -20.19
CA MET A 121 8.54 -1.86 -21.30
C MET A 121 8.05 -0.52 -21.88
N PHE A 122 8.96 0.44 -21.90
CA PHE A 122 8.83 1.74 -22.55
C PHE A 122 9.71 1.75 -23.80
N GLN A 123 9.12 2.07 -24.94
CA GLN A 123 9.86 2.22 -26.18
C GLN A 123 10.10 3.70 -26.46
N TYR A 124 11.36 4.08 -26.64
CA TYR A 124 11.75 5.39 -27.11
C TYR A 124 12.57 5.24 -28.38
N GLN A 125 12.01 5.70 -29.51
CA GLN A 125 12.57 5.42 -30.84
C GLN A 125 12.72 3.90 -31.04
N ASP A 126 13.93 3.43 -31.37
CA ASP A 126 14.25 2.01 -31.57
C ASP A 126 14.84 1.35 -30.31
N ILE A 127 14.78 2.02 -29.17
CA ILE A 127 15.36 1.56 -27.90
C ILE A 127 14.26 1.12 -26.95
N GLN A 128 14.39 -0.09 -26.41
CA GLN A 128 13.52 -0.64 -25.37
C GLN A 128 14.14 -0.36 -24.00
N ILE A 129 13.38 0.30 -23.12
CA ILE A 129 13.80 0.64 -21.77
C ILE A 129 12.81 0.01 -20.79
N GLN A 130 13.33 -0.73 -19.81
CA GLN A 130 12.52 -1.33 -18.76
C GLN A 130 12.28 -0.29 -17.65
N LEU A 131 11.03 0.12 -17.46
CA LEU A 131 10.62 0.89 -16.30
C LEU A 131 10.15 -0.05 -15.21
N VAL A 132 10.53 0.21 -13.96
CA VAL A 132 10.15 -0.62 -12.82
C VAL A 132 9.50 0.25 -11.76
N ASP A 133 8.20 0.06 -11.53
CA ASP A 133 7.50 0.66 -10.38
C ASP A 133 7.88 -0.09 -9.10
N THR A 134 8.21 0.63 -8.04
CA THR A 134 8.63 0.04 -6.76
C THR A 134 7.62 0.34 -5.64
N PRO A 135 7.58 -0.52 -4.60
CA PRO A 135 6.86 -0.20 -3.38
C PRO A 135 7.24 1.18 -2.84
N ALA A 136 6.25 1.84 -2.24
CA ALA A 136 6.44 3.18 -1.73
C ALA A 136 7.55 3.24 -0.67
N LEU A 137 8.46 4.22 -0.82
CA LEU A 137 9.47 4.51 0.17
C LEU A 137 8.80 5.15 1.40
N ALA A 138 8.65 4.37 2.46
CA ALA A 138 8.13 4.84 3.74
C ALA A 138 9.18 4.63 4.84
N THR A 139 9.31 5.59 5.76
CA THR A 139 10.19 5.50 6.92
C THR A 139 9.84 4.27 7.75
N GLY A 140 10.82 3.36 7.89
CA GLY A 140 10.69 2.08 8.60
C GLY A 140 10.30 0.87 7.73
N VAL A 141 10.12 1.05 6.42
CA VAL A 141 9.76 -0.03 5.46
C VAL A 141 10.80 -0.13 4.33
N ALA A 142 12.05 0.29 4.59
CA ALA A 142 13.13 0.11 3.63
C ALA A 142 13.53 -1.37 3.61
N GLU A 143 12.94 -2.12 2.68
CA GLU A 143 13.30 -3.52 2.48
C GLU A 143 14.71 -3.61 1.89
N ASN A 144 15.56 -4.48 2.44
CA ASN A 144 16.96 -4.62 2.01
C ASN A 144 17.08 -4.90 0.50
N TRP A 145 16.12 -5.62 -0.08
CA TRP A 145 16.09 -5.95 -1.50
C TRP A 145 15.88 -4.72 -2.39
N LEU A 146 15.16 -3.71 -1.92
CA LEU A 146 14.88 -2.51 -2.73
C LEU A 146 16.17 -1.75 -3.02
N GLY A 147 17.08 -1.70 -2.04
CA GLY A 147 18.42 -1.17 -2.22
C GLY A 147 19.25 -1.96 -3.24
N ASP A 148 19.10 -3.29 -3.31
CA ASP A 148 19.79 -4.12 -4.30
C ASP A 148 19.33 -3.83 -5.73
N ILE A 149 18.01 -3.68 -5.94
CA ILE A 149 17.47 -3.40 -7.26
C ILE A 149 17.84 -1.97 -7.70
N MET A 150 17.74 -0.99 -6.78
CA MET A 150 18.16 0.38 -7.03
C MET A 150 19.63 0.49 -7.42
N ARG A 151 20.52 -0.22 -6.71
CA ARG A 151 21.97 -0.22 -7.02
C ARG A 151 22.29 -0.84 -8.38
N LYS A 152 21.50 -1.82 -8.83
CA LYS A 152 21.71 -2.46 -10.12
C LYS A 152 21.17 -1.60 -11.28
N SER A 153 20.16 -0.77 -11.05
CA SER A 153 19.51 0.03 -12.11
C SER A 153 20.45 1.03 -12.77
N ASP A 154 20.15 1.40 -14.03
CA ASP A 154 20.94 2.40 -14.76
C ASP A 154 20.55 3.82 -14.36
N LEU A 155 19.29 4.02 -13.95
CA LEU A 155 18.76 5.30 -13.51
C LEU A 155 17.69 5.12 -12.44
N ILE A 156 17.68 6.02 -11.45
CA ILE A 156 16.62 6.11 -10.44
C ILE A 156 15.85 7.41 -10.68
N MET A 157 14.55 7.29 -10.92
CA MET A 157 13.60 8.40 -11.06
C MET A 157 12.84 8.57 -9.75
N ILE A 158 12.92 9.77 -9.15
CA ILE A 158 12.26 10.09 -7.88
C ILE A 158 11.02 10.94 -8.16
N LEU A 159 9.88 10.51 -7.63
CA LEU A 159 8.58 11.20 -7.67
C LEU A 159 8.11 11.56 -6.26
#